data_AF-A0A850MLS4-F1
#
_entry.id   AF-A0A850MLS4-F1
#
_cell.length_a   1.000
_cell.length_b   1.000
_cell.length_c   1.000
_cell.angle_alpha   90.00
_cell.angle_beta   90.00
_cell.angle_gamma   90.00
#
_symmetry.space_group_name_H-M   'P 1'
#
loop_
_entity.id
_entity.type
_entity.pdbx_description
1 polymer ?
#
loop_
_entity_poly.entity_id
_entity_poly.type
_entity_poly.pdbx_seq_one_letter_code
_entity_poly.pdbx_strand_id
1 'polypeptide(L)'
;MDTDIADKIEYEYQPTSDLGKEIMENVTKTALENKNKDSPLKITAFSKEVSGNTLEVCIWETDPNVKLLGPASLNEIWVSDGNILGMKSGSEISGIKTDITYLSAIAALIGYRAEQMIKAPKKQRDQIRIKIAKYPSDVNIKIDPVVRRFITSNNKRIDVRGPVFLGATIILK
;
A
#
# COMPACT_ATOMS: atom_id res chain seq x y z
N MET A 1 -2.56 -23.66 -10.47
CA MET A 1 -1.83 -22.99 -11.55
C MET A 1 -2.45 -21.61 -11.71
N ASP A 2 -1.68 -20.51 -11.72
CA ASP A 2 -2.09 -19.10 -11.53
C ASP A 2 -2.93 -18.78 -10.27
N THR A 3 -4.03 -19.48 -9.99
CA THR A 3 -4.86 -19.28 -8.78
C THR A 3 -4.01 -19.53 -7.53
N ASP A 4 -3.27 -20.64 -7.48
CA ASP A 4 -2.38 -20.96 -6.36
C ASP A 4 -1.27 -19.91 -6.14
N ILE A 5 -0.87 -19.21 -7.21
CA ILE A 5 0.09 -18.11 -7.13
C ILE A 5 -0.60 -16.89 -6.55
N ALA A 6 -1.80 -16.56 -7.04
CA ALA A 6 -2.60 -15.42 -6.59
C ALA A 6 -2.95 -15.53 -5.10
N ASP A 7 -3.38 -16.71 -4.64
CA ASP A 7 -3.73 -17.01 -3.25
C ASP A 7 -2.53 -16.90 -2.28
N LYS A 8 -1.31 -16.85 -2.83
CA LYS A 8 -0.04 -16.76 -2.09
C LYS A 8 0.60 -15.38 -2.19
N ILE A 9 -0.15 -14.38 -2.66
CA ILE A 9 0.21 -12.97 -2.63
C ILE A 9 -0.59 -12.30 -1.53
N GLU A 10 0.11 -11.70 -0.58
CA GLU A 10 -0.48 -11.13 0.63
C GLU A 10 0.11 -9.74 0.91
N TYR A 11 -0.47 -9.02 1.87
CA TYR A 11 0.19 -7.86 2.45
C TYR A 11 1.38 -8.32 3.30
N GLU A 12 2.53 -7.64 3.18
CA GLU A 12 3.68 -7.94 4.04
C GLU A 12 3.41 -7.60 5.50
N TYR A 13 2.78 -6.46 5.72
CA TYR A 13 2.30 -5.99 7.01
C TYR A 13 0.81 -5.64 6.92
N GLN A 14 0.00 -6.18 7.82
CA GLN A 14 -1.45 -5.94 7.86
C GLN A 14 -1.90 -5.61 9.30
N PRO A 15 -2.79 -4.63 9.48
CA PRO A 15 -3.37 -4.35 10.78
C PRO A 15 -4.21 -5.53 11.27
N THR A 16 -4.19 -5.77 12.57
CA THR A 16 -4.92 -6.85 13.23
C THR A 16 -6.04 -6.35 14.13
N SER A 17 -5.89 -5.13 14.64
CA SER A 17 -6.88 -4.45 15.47
C SER A 17 -7.91 -3.72 14.62
N ASP A 18 -9.08 -3.48 15.21
CA ASP A 18 -10.15 -2.72 14.54
C ASP A 18 -9.72 -1.29 14.23
N LEU A 19 -8.93 -0.67 15.12
CA LEU A 19 -8.38 0.67 14.89
C LEU A 19 -7.45 0.71 13.66
N GLY A 20 -6.56 -0.27 13.50
CA GLY A 20 -5.66 -0.30 12.34
C GLY A 20 -6.40 -0.56 11.03
N LYS A 21 -7.46 -1.37 11.06
CA LYS A 21 -8.36 -1.59 9.92
C LYS A 21 -9.15 -0.31 9.59
N GLU A 22 -9.68 0.37 10.59
CA GLU A 22 -10.35 1.67 10.46
C GLU A 22 -9.41 2.70 9.81
N ILE A 23 -8.14 2.77 10.22
CA ILE A 23 -7.13 3.64 9.60
C ILE A 23 -6.88 3.25 8.14
N MET A 24 -6.70 1.95 7.85
CA MET A 24 -6.50 1.45 6.48
C MET A 24 -7.67 1.86 5.56
N GLU A 25 -8.91 1.71 6.02
CA GLU A 25 -10.12 2.09 5.28
C GLU A 25 -10.17 3.62 5.05
N ASN A 26 -9.97 4.42 6.10
CA ASN A 26 -10.00 5.88 6.00
C ASN A 26 -8.90 6.42 5.08
N VAL A 27 -7.67 5.92 5.20
CA VAL A 27 -6.56 6.28 4.31
C VAL A 27 -6.88 5.96 2.86
N THR A 28 -7.41 4.77 2.59
CA THR A 28 -7.80 4.35 1.23
C THR A 28 -8.87 5.27 0.66
N LYS A 29 -9.94 5.53 1.44
CA LYS A 29 -11.04 6.42 1.06
C LYS A 29 -10.55 7.84 0.77
N THR A 30 -9.83 8.44 1.71
CA THR A 30 -9.30 9.81 1.56
C THR A 30 -8.37 9.92 0.36
N ALA A 31 -7.49 8.94 0.14
CA ALA A 31 -6.59 8.94 -1.00
C ALA A 31 -7.35 8.85 -2.34
N LEU A 32 -8.40 8.02 -2.43
CA LEU A 32 -9.23 7.89 -3.63
C LEU A 32 -10.03 9.16 -3.94
N GLU A 33 -10.65 9.76 -2.93
CA GLU A 33 -11.43 11.01 -3.04
C GLU A 33 -10.55 12.18 -3.50
N ASN A 34 -9.27 12.16 -3.13
CA ASN A 34 -8.33 13.25 -3.39
C ASN A 34 -7.27 12.91 -4.45
N LYS A 35 -7.41 11.78 -5.17
CA LYS A 35 -6.38 11.22 -6.06
C LYS A 35 -5.81 12.19 -7.09
N ASN A 36 -6.64 13.11 -7.56
CA ASN A 36 -6.32 14.05 -8.63
C ASN A 36 -5.92 15.44 -8.14
N LYS A 37 -5.87 15.68 -6.82
CA LYS A 37 -5.46 16.98 -6.28
C LYS A 37 -3.97 17.23 -6.52
N ASP A 38 -3.65 18.44 -6.92
CA ASP A 38 -2.27 18.85 -7.19
C ASP A 38 -1.47 19.02 -5.89
N SER A 39 -0.20 18.62 -5.97
CA SER A 39 0.81 18.75 -4.92
C SER A 39 1.56 20.09 -5.04
N PRO A 40 2.05 20.70 -3.94
CA PRO A 40 2.16 20.19 -2.58
C PRO A 40 0.84 20.21 -1.79
N LEU A 41 0.53 19.09 -1.13
CA LEU A 41 -0.65 18.98 -0.28
C LEU A 41 -0.42 18.03 0.90
N LYS A 42 -1.18 18.27 1.98
CA LYS A 42 -1.25 17.38 3.13
C LYS A 42 -2.71 17.30 3.57
N ILE A 43 -3.22 16.08 3.73
CA ILE A 43 -4.60 15.79 4.11
C ILE A 43 -4.59 14.86 5.30
N THR A 44 -5.34 15.21 6.36
CA THR A 44 -5.59 14.30 7.47
C THR A 44 -6.61 13.27 7.03
N ALA A 45 -6.20 12.00 7.00
CA ALA A 45 -7.05 10.87 6.65
C ALA A 45 -7.74 10.28 7.88
N PHE A 46 -7.11 10.37 9.06
CA PHE A 46 -7.64 9.82 10.30
C PHE A 46 -7.18 10.66 11.49
N SER A 47 -8.06 10.85 12.48
CA SER A 47 -7.73 11.47 13.76
C SER A 47 -8.65 10.95 14.86
N LYS A 48 -8.08 10.41 15.94
CA LYS A 48 -8.86 9.86 17.06
C LYS A 48 -8.04 9.87 18.34
N GLU A 49 -8.71 10.03 19.47
CA GLU A 49 -8.10 9.84 20.79
C GLU A 49 -8.03 8.34 21.13
N VAL A 50 -6.85 7.88 21.52
CA VAL A 50 -6.57 6.48 21.86
C VAL A 50 -5.70 6.45 23.12
N SER A 51 -6.25 5.89 24.21
CA SER A 51 -5.53 5.76 25.48
C SER A 51 -4.96 7.09 26.00
N GLY A 52 -5.72 8.18 25.87
CA GLY A 52 -5.32 9.53 26.31
C GLY A 52 -4.31 10.25 25.40
N ASN A 53 -3.97 9.67 24.25
CA ASN A 53 -3.11 10.27 23.24
C ASN A 53 -3.93 10.52 21.96
N THR A 54 -3.64 11.59 21.23
CA THR A 54 -4.29 11.84 19.92
C THR A 54 -3.46 11.18 18.82
N LEU A 55 -4.03 10.16 18.18
CA LEU A 55 -3.48 9.55 16.98
C LEU A 55 -3.99 10.29 15.74
N GLU A 56 -3.07 10.81 14.93
CA GLU A 56 -3.35 11.49 13.66
C GLU A 56 -2.58 10.82 12.53
N VAL A 57 -3.26 10.53 11.43
CA VAL A 57 -2.64 10.00 10.20
C VAL A 57 -2.92 10.97 9.06
N CYS A 58 -1.85 11.47 8.45
CA CYS A 58 -1.93 12.33 7.28
C CYS A 58 -1.32 11.64 6.07
N ILE A 59 -1.94 11.84 4.90
CA ILE A 59 -1.35 11.54 3.59
C ILE A 59 -0.93 12.84 2.91
N TRP A 60 0.15 12.81 2.14
CA TRP A 60 0.72 14.00 1.53
C TRP A 60 1.59 13.66 0.31
N GLU A 61 1.77 14.65 -0.55
CA GLU A 61 2.85 14.70 -1.53
C GLU A 61 3.43 16.12 -1.50
N THR A 62 4.75 16.23 -1.61
CA THR A 62 5.49 17.49 -1.52
C THR A 62 6.13 17.90 -2.83
N ASP A 63 6.33 16.95 -3.75
CA ASP A 63 6.95 17.24 -5.03
C ASP A 63 5.97 18.10 -5.86
N PRO A 64 6.38 19.25 -6.42
CA PRO A 64 5.48 20.13 -7.17
C PRO A 64 5.12 19.51 -8.53
N ASN A 65 3.98 19.91 -9.09
CA ASN A 65 3.50 19.47 -10.41
C ASN A 65 3.21 17.97 -10.54
N VAL A 66 3.07 17.25 -9.42
CA VAL A 66 2.49 15.91 -9.38
C VAL A 66 1.16 15.94 -8.65
N LYS A 67 0.41 14.84 -8.74
CA LYS A 67 -0.84 14.64 -8.01
C LYS A 67 -0.57 13.92 -6.69
N LEU A 68 -1.55 13.96 -5.78
CA LEU A 68 -1.52 13.19 -4.52
C LEU A 68 -1.23 11.70 -4.75
N LEU A 69 -1.80 11.12 -5.81
CA LEU A 69 -1.62 9.73 -6.16
C LEU A 69 -0.91 9.63 -7.51
N GLY A 70 0.25 9.00 -7.51
CA GLY A 70 1.01 8.71 -8.71
C GLY A 70 0.28 7.77 -9.66
N PRO A 71 0.67 7.72 -10.96
CA PRO A 71 -0.01 6.92 -11.98
C PRO A 71 -0.17 5.43 -11.65
N ALA A 72 0.75 4.85 -10.88
CA ALA A 72 0.75 3.44 -10.52
C ALA A 72 0.17 3.15 -9.13
N SER A 73 -0.24 4.18 -8.37
CA SER A 73 -0.74 4.01 -7.00
C SER A 73 -2.02 3.18 -6.91
N LEU A 74 -2.79 3.10 -8.00
CA LEU A 74 -4.00 2.30 -8.11
C LEU A 74 -3.79 1.04 -8.97
N ASN A 75 -2.55 0.65 -9.21
CA ASN A 75 -2.28 -0.61 -9.89
C ASN A 75 -2.81 -1.77 -9.05
N GLU A 76 -3.47 -2.70 -9.73
CA GLU A 76 -3.95 -3.97 -9.22
C GLU A 76 -2.87 -5.02 -9.44
N ILE A 77 -2.76 -5.98 -8.52
CA ILE A 77 -1.87 -7.13 -8.69
C ILE A 77 -2.60 -8.25 -9.43
N TRP A 78 -1.96 -8.72 -10.48
CA TRP A 78 -2.44 -9.77 -11.35
C TRP A 78 -1.45 -10.92 -11.43
N VAL A 79 -1.97 -12.11 -11.63
CA VAL A 79 -1.19 -13.28 -12.03
C VAL A 79 -1.59 -13.67 -13.45
N SER A 80 -0.62 -13.79 -14.34
CA SER A 80 -0.86 -14.14 -15.74
C SER A 80 0.29 -14.99 -16.28
N ASP A 81 -0.03 -16.23 -16.67
CA ASP A 81 0.95 -17.20 -17.17
C ASP A 81 2.13 -17.36 -16.20
N GLY A 82 1.83 -17.54 -14.91
CA GLY A 82 2.82 -17.67 -13.85
C GLY A 82 3.62 -16.41 -13.52
N ASN A 83 3.35 -15.28 -14.16
CA ASN A 83 3.97 -13.98 -13.87
C ASN A 83 3.12 -13.20 -12.88
N ILE A 84 3.77 -12.39 -12.03
CA ILE A 84 3.09 -11.44 -11.15
C ILE A 84 3.28 -10.04 -11.73
N LEU A 85 2.17 -9.35 -12.01
CA LEU A 85 2.16 -8.07 -12.73
C LEU A 85 1.38 -7.02 -11.93
N GLY A 86 1.93 -5.82 -11.82
CA GLY A 86 1.23 -4.63 -11.33
C GLY A 86 0.64 -3.85 -12.50
N MET A 87 -0.66 -3.98 -12.74
CA MET A 87 -1.35 -3.41 -13.90
C MET A 87 -2.31 -2.31 -13.49
N LYS A 88 -2.46 -1.30 -14.36
CA LYS A 88 -3.45 -0.23 -14.13
C LYS A 88 -4.85 -0.84 -14.07
N SER A 89 -5.68 -0.37 -13.14
CA SER A 89 -7.07 -0.82 -13.07
C SER A 89 -7.79 -0.62 -14.42
N GLY A 90 -8.53 -1.64 -14.84
CA GLY A 90 -9.20 -1.70 -16.14
C GLY A 90 -8.31 -2.14 -17.31
N SER A 91 -7.09 -2.63 -17.05
CA SER A 91 -6.26 -3.24 -18.10
C SER A 91 -6.90 -4.53 -18.62
N GLU A 92 -6.97 -4.69 -19.93
CA GLU A 92 -7.42 -5.92 -20.59
C GLU A 92 -6.25 -6.91 -20.66
N ILE A 93 -6.07 -7.70 -19.60
CA ILE A 93 -5.10 -8.80 -19.58
C ILE A 93 -5.79 -10.12 -19.22
N SER A 94 -5.35 -11.21 -19.85
CA SER A 94 -5.78 -12.56 -19.48
C SER A 94 -5.01 -12.98 -18.23
N GLY A 95 -5.72 -13.34 -17.16
CA GLY A 95 -5.12 -13.74 -15.90
C GLY A 95 -6.09 -13.66 -14.72
N ILE A 96 -5.55 -13.87 -13.53
CA ILE A 96 -6.27 -13.79 -12.27
C ILE A 96 -5.93 -12.48 -11.57
N LYS A 97 -6.97 -11.69 -11.32
CA LYS A 97 -6.87 -10.47 -10.53
C LYS A 97 -6.91 -10.83 -9.05
N THR A 98 -5.98 -10.30 -8.27
CA THR A 98 -6.05 -10.34 -6.80
C THR A 98 -6.89 -9.18 -6.27
N ASP A 99 -7.28 -9.24 -4.99
CA ASP A 99 -7.96 -8.12 -4.32
C ASP A 99 -6.99 -7.03 -3.82
N ILE A 100 -5.71 -7.13 -4.20
CA ILE A 100 -4.65 -6.22 -3.74
C ILE A 100 -4.38 -5.14 -4.78
N THR A 101 -4.44 -3.89 -4.33
CA THR A 101 -3.91 -2.73 -5.03
C THR A 101 -2.71 -2.16 -4.30
N TYR A 102 -1.91 -1.33 -4.98
CA TYR A 102 -0.77 -0.67 -4.32
C TYR A 102 -1.26 0.23 -3.19
N LEU A 103 -2.33 0.99 -3.43
CA LEU A 103 -2.94 1.83 -2.40
C LEU A 103 -3.43 1.02 -1.20
N SER A 104 -4.14 -0.10 -1.41
CA SER A 104 -4.64 -0.91 -0.29
C SER A 104 -3.49 -1.53 0.50
N ALA A 105 -2.42 -1.98 -0.17
CA ALA A 105 -1.23 -2.50 0.49
C ALA A 105 -0.50 -1.42 1.30
N ILE A 106 -0.34 -0.21 0.76
CA ILE A 106 0.28 0.90 1.51
C ILE A 106 -0.60 1.35 2.68
N ALA A 107 -1.92 1.38 2.50
CA ALA A 107 -2.86 1.68 3.57
C ALA A 107 -2.80 0.64 4.70
N ALA A 108 -2.64 -0.64 4.36
CA ALA A 108 -2.41 -1.71 5.33
C ALA A 108 -1.10 -1.49 6.12
N LEU A 109 -0.01 -1.08 5.45
CA LEU A 109 1.24 -0.74 6.13
C LEU A 109 1.07 0.42 7.12
N ILE A 110 0.32 1.46 6.72
CA ILE A 110 0.05 2.63 7.56
C ILE A 110 -0.76 2.22 8.79
N GLY A 111 -1.85 1.45 8.60
CA GLY A 111 -2.67 0.91 9.69
C GLY A 111 -1.84 0.06 10.65
N TYR A 112 -1.06 -0.89 10.14
CA TYR A 112 -0.17 -1.73 10.94
C TYR A 112 0.82 -0.89 11.76
N ARG A 113 1.51 0.09 11.15
CA ARG A 113 2.49 0.93 11.87
C ARG A 113 1.84 1.80 12.94
N ALA A 114 0.63 2.30 12.69
CA ALA A 114 -0.13 3.04 13.69
C ALA A 114 -0.48 2.16 14.90
N GLU A 115 -0.90 0.90 14.67
CA GLU A 115 -1.11 -0.07 15.76
C GLU A 115 0.15 -0.29 16.57
N GLN A 116 1.30 -0.49 15.90
CA GLN A 116 2.56 -0.72 16.60
C GLN A 116 2.98 0.50 17.42
N MET A 117 2.73 1.72 16.93
CA MET A 117 3.00 2.96 17.67
C MET A 117 2.15 3.07 18.94
N ILE A 118 0.90 2.58 18.92
CA ILE A 118 0.02 2.60 20.10
C ILE A 118 0.40 1.48 21.08
N LYS A 119 0.65 0.26 20.57
CA LYS A 119 1.02 -0.90 21.40
C LYS A 119 2.37 -0.71 22.10
N ALA A 120 3.33 -0.09 21.42
CA ALA A 120 4.67 0.15 21.94
C ALA A 120 5.12 1.56 21.52
N PRO A 121 4.71 2.61 22.26
CA PRO A 121 5.02 4.01 21.93
C PRO A 121 6.51 4.32 22.14
N LYS A 122 7.35 3.87 21.19
CA LYS A 122 8.78 4.16 21.14
C LYS A 122 9.08 5.47 20.40
N LYS A 123 8.14 5.95 19.59
CA LYS A 123 8.24 7.16 18.78
C LYS A 123 6.90 7.85 18.71
N GLN A 124 6.90 9.19 18.74
CA GLN A 124 5.70 10.03 18.59
C GLN A 124 5.36 10.31 17.12
N ARG A 125 6.30 10.03 16.20
CA ARG A 125 6.12 10.28 14.76
C ARG A 125 6.72 9.16 13.93
N ASP A 126 5.98 8.69 12.94
CA ASP A 126 6.49 7.81 11.88
C ASP A 126 6.19 8.41 10.51
N GLN A 127 7.11 8.24 9.57
CA GLN A 127 6.95 8.73 8.20
C GLN A 127 7.17 7.58 7.22
N ILE A 128 6.26 7.48 6.27
CA ILE A 128 6.33 6.54 5.15
C ILE A 128 6.36 7.39 3.89
N ARG A 129 7.30 7.15 2.99
CA ARG A 129 7.35 7.86 1.71
C ARG A 129 7.72 6.88 0.60
N ILE A 130 6.82 6.71 -0.35
CA ILE A 130 7.00 5.80 -1.49
C ILE A 130 6.91 6.63 -2.77
N LYS A 131 8.06 6.87 -3.42
CA LYS A 131 8.09 7.58 -4.70
C LYS A 131 7.84 6.64 -5.87
N ILE A 132 8.61 5.57 -5.95
CA ILE A 132 8.59 4.59 -7.04
C ILE A 132 8.64 3.20 -6.43
N ALA A 133 7.72 2.33 -6.84
CA ALA A 133 7.78 0.91 -6.56
C ALA A 133 8.80 0.27 -7.52
N LYS A 134 9.80 -0.44 -6.97
CA LYS A 134 10.77 -1.25 -7.72
C LYS A 134 10.58 -2.73 -7.41
N TYR A 135 10.23 -3.03 -6.17
CA TYR A 135 10.01 -4.38 -5.65
C TYR A 135 8.64 -4.47 -4.96
N PRO A 136 8.08 -5.69 -4.80
CA PRO A 136 6.80 -5.88 -4.12
C PRO A 136 6.77 -5.29 -2.70
N SER A 137 7.86 -5.43 -1.96
CA SER A 137 8.00 -4.92 -0.59
C SER A 137 7.94 -3.38 -0.52
N ASP A 138 8.29 -2.65 -1.58
CA ASP A 138 8.25 -1.18 -1.59
C ASP A 138 6.81 -0.65 -1.42
N VAL A 139 5.82 -1.46 -1.80
CA VAL A 139 4.39 -1.16 -1.66
C VAL A 139 3.70 -2.13 -0.71
N ASN A 140 4.45 -2.78 0.19
CA ASN A 140 3.93 -3.69 1.22
C ASN A 140 3.28 -4.98 0.67
N ILE A 141 3.82 -5.54 -0.42
CA ILE A 141 3.36 -6.80 -0.99
C ILE A 141 4.36 -7.92 -0.69
N LYS A 142 3.86 -9.00 -0.11
CA LYS A 142 4.61 -10.22 0.14
C LYS A 142 4.19 -11.29 -0.86
N ILE A 143 5.18 -12.00 -1.36
CA ILE A 143 5.00 -13.16 -2.25
C ILE A 143 5.62 -14.34 -1.52
N ASP A 144 4.83 -15.40 -1.36
CA ASP A 144 5.26 -16.62 -0.67
C ASP A 144 6.59 -17.17 -1.23
N PRO A 145 7.50 -17.66 -0.37
CA PRO A 145 8.78 -18.22 -0.80
C PRO A 145 8.66 -19.35 -1.84
N VAL A 146 7.62 -20.18 -1.76
CA VAL A 146 7.34 -21.25 -2.73
C VAL A 146 7.03 -20.66 -4.10
N VAL A 147 6.21 -19.61 -4.16
CA VAL A 147 5.92 -18.89 -5.41
C VAL A 147 7.19 -18.24 -5.96
N ARG A 148 8.02 -17.61 -5.13
CA ARG A 148 9.29 -17.02 -5.59
C ARG A 148 10.23 -18.05 -6.21
N ARG A 149 10.32 -19.24 -5.60
CA ARG A 149 11.09 -20.37 -6.16
C ARG A 149 10.51 -20.84 -7.49
N PHE A 150 9.19 -20.95 -7.59
CA PHE A 150 8.52 -21.29 -8.85
C PHE A 150 8.84 -20.29 -9.96
N ILE A 151 8.70 -18.99 -9.68
CA ILE A 151 8.96 -17.91 -10.65
C ILE A 151 10.40 -18.00 -11.17
N THR A 152 11.35 -18.16 -10.26
CA THR A 152 12.78 -18.26 -10.60
C THR A 152 13.08 -19.52 -11.42
N SER A 153 12.50 -20.67 -11.06
CA SER A 153 12.78 -21.96 -11.72
C SER A 153 12.14 -22.08 -13.11
N ASN A 154 11.08 -21.31 -13.37
CA ASN A 154 10.31 -21.37 -14.61
C ASN A 154 10.53 -20.14 -15.52
N ASN A 155 11.57 -19.33 -15.26
CA ASN A 155 11.86 -18.10 -16.00
C ASN A 155 10.66 -17.14 -16.10
N LYS A 156 9.83 -17.08 -15.06
CA LYS A 156 8.73 -16.12 -14.95
C LYS A 156 9.24 -14.83 -14.29
N ARG A 157 8.42 -13.78 -14.32
CA ARG A 157 8.79 -12.46 -13.77
C ARG A 157 7.82 -11.94 -12.72
N ILE A 158 8.36 -11.11 -11.83
CA ILE A 158 7.60 -10.22 -10.95
C ILE A 158 7.84 -8.81 -11.45
N ASP A 159 6.82 -8.18 -12.02
CA ASP A 159 6.88 -6.80 -12.51
C ASP A 159 5.83 -5.94 -11.82
N VAL A 160 6.25 -5.27 -10.75
CA VAL A 160 5.41 -4.37 -9.95
C VAL A 160 5.92 -2.93 -10.01
N ARG A 161 6.63 -2.58 -11.08
CA ARG A 161 7.31 -1.28 -11.15
C ARG A 161 6.32 -0.16 -11.48
N GLY A 162 6.50 1.00 -10.85
CA GLY A 162 5.75 2.19 -11.23
C GLY A 162 5.86 3.37 -10.26
N PRO A 163 5.59 4.60 -10.74
CA PRO A 163 5.54 5.79 -9.90
C PRO A 163 4.28 5.82 -9.01
N VAL A 164 4.48 5.84 -7.69
CA VAL A 164 3.39 5.78 -6.69
C VAL A 164 3.13 7.13 -6.04
N PHE A 165 4.18 7.91 -5.73
CA PHE A 165 4.10 9.25 -5.13
C PHE A 165 3.09 9.35 -3.98
N LEU A 166 3.32 8.61 -2.89
CA LEU A 166 2.49 8.66 -1.69
C LEU A 166 3.37 8.79 -0.44
N GLY A 167 3.18 9.89 0.27
CA GLY A 167 3.70 10.11 1.61
C GLY A 167 2.61 9.93 2.67
N ALA A 168 2.99 9.37 3.81
CA ALA A 168 2.15 9.32 4.99
C ALA A 168 2.94 9.70 6.24
N THR A 169 2.27 10.31 7.21
CA THR A 169 2.83 10.60 8.52
C THR A 169 1.83 10.19 9.58
N ILE A 170 2.30 9.39 10.53
CA ILE A 170 1.55 8.94 11.69
C ILE A 170 2.10 9.71 12.88
N ILE A 171 1.23 10.36 13.66
CA ILE A 171 1.59 11.18 14.80
C ILE A 171 0.79 10.68 15.99
N LEU A 172 1.47 10.46 17.11
CA LEU A 172 0.87 10.17 18.40
C LEU A 172 1.23 11.35 19.32
N LYS A 173 0.24 12.18 19.65
CA LYS A 173 0.36 13.39 20.47
C LYS A 173 -0.10 13.13 21.89
#